data_AF-A0AAD7AJW0-F1
#
_entry.id   AF-A0AAD7AJW0-F1
#
_cell.length_a   1.000
_cell.length_b   1.000
_cell.length_c   1.000
_cell.angle_alpha   90.00
_cell.angle_beta   90.00
_cell.angle_gamma   90.00
#
_symmetry.space_group_name_H-M   'P 1'
#
loop_
_entity.id
_entity.type
_entity.pdbx_description
1 polymer ?
#
loop_
_entity_poly.entity_id
_entity_poly.type
_entity_poly.pdbx_seq_one_letter_code
_entity_poly.pdbx_strand_id
1 'polypeptide(L)'
;MSVSIIFYDIPSTHPSRTWSPNLWKTRYALNFKSVPYKTVWLEYPEIEGRCKEIGAPPSGAKPDGRPHFTLPVIQDLSTGAVISDSSKIAAYLDATYPDRPRLMPPGTTGLHRAFEEAARMQLDPISRYGPPASHKNLNPLSAEYFRRTREATWGKTLEELTPKGEEDAVEWKKLEDGFGKLDEWIRANGEESSYFMGDALTYADIFVAAYVHWIQLVLPEKWDEIKVWHQGRWAKLLKGLGDYETVV
;
A
#
# COMPACT_ATOMS: atom_id res chain seq x y z
N MET A 1 7.87 -15.82 20.65
CA MET A 1 6.49 -15.30 20.77
C MET A 1 5.60 -16.14 19.87
N SER A 2 4.44 -16.59 20.34
CA SER A 2 3.49 -17.33 19.48
C SER A 2 2.91 -16.40 18.42
N VAL A 3 2.78 -16.88 17.19
CA VAL A 3 2.13 -16.15 16.09
C VAL A 3 0.69 -15.85 16.49
N SER A 4 0.29 -14.57 16.49
CA SER A 4 -1.10 -14.17 16.76
C SER A 4 -1.87 -13.87 15.49
N ILE A 5 -1.21 -13.41 14.43
CA ILE A 5 -1.87 -13.01 13.18
C ILE A 5 -1.42 -13.85 11.98
N ILE A 6 -2.37 -14.25 11.14
CA ILE A 6 -2.13 -14.70 9.76
C ILE A 6 -2.37 -13.50 8.85
N PHE A 7 -1.33 -13.06 8.15
CA PHE A 7 -1.41 -12.00 7.15
C PHE A 7 -1.40 -12.60 5.74
N TYR A 8 -2.38 -12.27 4.92
CA TYR A 8 -2.47 -12.73 3.54
C TYR A 8 -1.86 -11.69 2.58
N ASP A 9 -0.82 -12.09 1.86
CA ASP A 9 -0.04 -11.27 0.92
C ASP A 9 0.05 -11.95 -0.47
N ILE A 10 0.47 -11.19 -1.49
CA ILE A 10 0.61 -11.66 -2.88
C ILE A 10 2.09 -11.81 -3.19
N PRO A 11 2.56 -13.01 -3.56
CA PRO A 11 3.96 -13.23 -3.86
C PRO A 11 4.37 -12.53 -5.17
N SER A 12 5.66 -12.25 -5.30
CA SER A 12 6.32 -11.83 -6.53
C SER A 12 7.57 -12.65 -6.80
N THR A 13 8.10 -12.53 -8.02
CA THR A 13 9.41 -13.03 -8.42
C THR A 13 10.56 -12.16 -7.89
N HIS A 14 10.25 -11.00 -7.28
CA HIS A 14 11.24 -10.11 -6.68
C HIS A 14 11.86 -10.76 -5.42
N PRO A 15 13.16 -10.52 -5.11
CA PRO A 15 13.81 -11.10 -3.93
C PRO A 15 13.10 -10.85 -2.59
N SER A 16 12.42 -9.71 -2.44
CA SER A 16 11.61 -9.39 -1.24
C SER A 16 10.33 -10.21 -1.12
N ARG A 17 9.89 -10.91 -2.17
CA ARG A 17 8.62 -11.66 -2.33
C ARG A 17 7.34 -10.84 -2.19
N THR A 18 7.40 -9.65 -1.62
CA THR A 18 6.28 -8.70 -1.45
C THR A 18 6.58 -7.39 -2.20
N TRP A 19 5.53 -6.70 -2.63
CA TRP A 19 5.65 -5.55 -3.53
C TRP A 19 4.46 -4.59 -3.45
N SER A 20 3.25 -5.12 -3.26
CA SER A 20 2.02 -4.33 -3.39
C SER A 20 1.94 -3.22 -2.35
N PRO A 21 1.58 -1.98 -2.76
CA PRO A 21 1.48 -0.86 -1.83
C PRO A 21 0.35 -1.09 -0.81
N ASN A 22 -0.73 -1.79 -1.17
CA ASN A 22 -1.80 -2.08 -0.22
C ASN A 22 -1.38 -3.09 0.86
N LEU A 23 -0.49 -4.02 0.51
CA LEU A 23 -0.02 -5.08 1.40
C LEU A 23 1.06 -4.53 2.32
N TRP A 24 1.92 -3.65 1.81
CA TRP A 24 2.87 -2.90 2.61
C TRP A 24 2.23 -2.06 3.71
N LYS A 25 1.04 -1.47 3.49
CA LYS A 25 0.32 -0.75 4.56
C LYS A 25 0.07 -1.62 5.79
N THR A 26 -0.45 -2.84 5.58
CA THR A 26 -0.71 -3.78 6.68
C THR A 26 0.59 -4.35 7.24
N ARG A 27 1.59 -4.63 6.40
CA ARG A 27 2.90 -5.11 6.85
C ARG A 27 3.60 -4.09 7.76
N TYR A 28 3.67 -2.83 7.34
CA TYR A 28 4.17 -1.73 8.16
C TYR A 28 3.36 -1.59 9.45
N ALA A 29 2.03 -1.65 9.40
CA ALA A 29 1.19 -1.56 10.59
C ALA A 29 1.49 -2.68 11.61
N LEU A 30 1.65 -3.92 11.15
CA LEU A 30 1.98 -5.07 11.99
C LEU A 30 3.38 -4.92 12.61
N ASN A 31 4.37 -4.53 11.80
CA ASN A 31 5.75 -4.34 12.23
C ASN A 31 5.90 -3.16 13.21
N PHE A 32 5.31 -2.01 12.90
CA PHE A 32 5.30 -0.81 13.75
C PHE A 32 4.70 -1.09 15.13
N LYS A 33 3.60 -1.83 15.17
CA LYS A 33 2.97 -2.24 16.44
C LYS A 33 3.67 -3.44 17.09
N SER A 34 4.63 -4.04 16.40
CA SER A 34 5.36 -5.25 16.80
C SER A 34 4.40 -6.40 17.16
N VAL A 35 3.33 -6.57 16.37
CA VAL A 35 2.37 -7.67 16.52
C VAL A 35 2.88 -8.88 15.75
N PRO A 36 3.13 -10.03 16.41
CA PRO A 36 3.67 -11.21 15.74
C PRO A 36 2.72 -11.78 14.68
N TYR A 37 3.20 -11.94 13.46
CA TYR A 37 2.42 -12.52 12.36
C TYR A 37 3.24 -13.52 11.54
N LYS A 38 2.53 -14.29 10.70
CA LYS A 38 3.12 -15.05 9.61
C LYS A 38 2.44 -14.65 8.30
N THR A 39 3.19 -14.61 7.21
CA THR A 39 2.61 -14.38 5.89
C THR A 39 2.13 -15.68 5.24
N VAL A 40 0.88 -15.71 4.79
CA VAL A 40 0.35 -16.71 3.86
C VAL A 40 0.27 -16.06 2.48
N TRP A 41 0.95 -16.67 1.52
CA TRP A 41 1.07 -16.17 0.16
C TRP A 41 -0.05 -16.74 -0.70
N LEU A 42 -0.77 -15.87 -1.40
CA LEU A 42 -1.83 -16.22 -2.34
C LEU A 42 -1.57 -15.59 -3.69
N GLU A 43 -1.65 -16.38 -4.75
CA GLU A 43 -1.70 -15.84 -6.10
C GLU A 43 -3.03 -15.09 -6.31
N TYR A 44 -3.03 -14.07 -7.18
CA TYR A 44 -4.24 -13.29 -7.49
C TYR A 44 -5.52 -14.12 -7.73
N PRO A 45 -5.52 -15.19 -8.57
CA PRO A 45 -6.73 -15.97 -8.83
C PRO A 45 -7.26 -16.73 -7.60
N GLU A 46 -6.44 -16.93 -6.57
CA GLU A 46 -6.81 -17.69 -5.36
C GLU A 46 -7.51 -16.82 -4.30
N ILE A 47 -7.33 -15.48 -4.38
CA ILE A 47 -7.79 -14.53 -3.36
C ILE A 47 -9.27 -14.67 -3.08
N GLU A 48 -10.12 -14.66 -4.12
CA GLU A 48 -11.58 -14.71 -3.93
C GLU A 48 -12.03 -16.02 -3.27
N GLY A 49 -11.46 -17.16 -3.70
CA GLY A 49 -11.76 -18.46 -3.12
C GLY A 49 -11.35 -18.54 -1.65
N ARG A 50 -10.12 -18.13 -1.34
CA ARG A 50 -9.61 -18.16 0.03
C ARG A 50 -10.35 -17.20 0.94
N CYS A 51 -10.66 -15.97 0.50
CA CYS A 51 -11.43 -15.02 1.30
C CYS A 51 -12.80 -15.58 1.67
N LYS A 52 -13.50 -16.24 0.73
CA LYS A 52 -14.78 -16.89 1.00
C LYS A 52 -14.65 -18.06 1.99
N GLU A 53 -13.64 -18.91 1.81
CA GLU A 53 -13.35 -20.05 2.68
C GLU A 53 -13.16 -19.62 4.14
N ILE A 54 -12.46 -18.51 4.36
CA ILE A 54 -12.14 -18.02 5.71
C ILE A 54 -13.15 -17.00 6.26
N GLY A 55 -14.22 -16.70 5.52
CA GLY A 55 -15.22 -15.71 5.93
C GLY A 55 -14.73 -14.26 5.91
N ALA A 56 -13.70 -13.93 5.14
CA ALA A 56 -13.23 -12.56 5.00
C ALA A 56 -14.25 -11.72 4.19
N PRO A 57 -14.65 -10.54 4.67
CA PRO A 57 -15.60 -9.70 3.93
C PRO A 57 -14.96 -9.11 2.65
N PRO A 58 -15.74 -8.82 1.60
CA PRO A 58 -15.24 -8.09 0.45
C PRO A 58 -14.84 -6.66 0.85
N SER A 59 -13.83 -6.10 0.17
CA SER A 59 -13.32 -4.74 0.45
C SER A 59 -13.77 -3.71 -0.58
N GLY A 60 -14.61 -4.11 -1.53
CA GLY A 60 -15.17 -3.21 -2.54
C GLY A 60 -16.17 -3.93 -3.46
N ALA A 61 -16.53 -3.26 -4.54
CA ALA A 61 -17.39 -3.81 -5.59
C ALA A 61 -16.65 -3.79 -6.94
N LYS A 62 -16.95 -4.78 -7.78
CA LYS A 62 -16.54 -4.83 -9.19
C LYS A 62 -17.40 -3.85 -10.00
N PRO A 63 -17.02 -3.47 -11.24
CA PRO A 63 -17.83 -2.57 -12.08
C PRO A 63 -19.27 -3.05 -12.32
N ASP A 64 -19.49 -4.36 -12.27
CA ASP A 64 -20.81 -5.01 -12.40
C ASP A 64 -21.59 -5.11 -11.08
N GLY A 65 -21.10 -4.49 -10.00
CA GLY A 65 -21.73 -4.48 -8.69
C GLY A 65 -21.48 -5.73 -7.83
N ARG A 66 -20.84 -6.78 -8.37
CA ARG A 66 -20.51 -7.97 -7.57
C ARG A 66 -19.46 -7.66 -6.49
N PRO A 67 -19.44 -8.39 -5.36
CA PRO A 67 -18.40 -8.25 -4.35
C PRO A 67 -16.98 -8.40 -4.93
N HIS A 68 -16.08 -7.49 -4.55
CA HIS A 68 -14.67 -7.55 -4.89
C HIS A 68 -13.86 -7.92 -3.65
N PHE A 69 -13.27 -9.11 -3.68
CA PHE A 69 -12.36 -9.60 -2.65
C PHE A 69 -10.94 -9.21 -3.01
N THR A 70 -10.26 -8.54 -2.09
CA THR A 70 -8.87 -8.11 -2.27
C THR A 70 -8.07 -8.41 -1.01
N LEU A 71 -6.75 -8.29 -1.12
CA LEU A 71 -5.83 -8.27 0.00
C LEU A 71 -5.34 -6.82 0.23
N PRO A 72 -4.97 -6.43 1.46
CA PRO A 72 -4.69 -7.28 2.63
C PRO A 72 -5.93 -7.84 3.31
N VAL A 73 -5.76 -9.04 3.87
CA VAL A 73 -6.65 -9.66 4.86
C VAL A 73 -5.79 -10.16 6.01
N ILE A 74 -6.31 -10.05 7.23
CA ILE A 74 -5.72 -10.72 8.40
C ILE A 74 -6.73 -11.66 9.07
N GLN A 75 -6.22 -12.74 9.64
CA GLN A 75 -6.91 -13.50 10.69
C GLN A 75 -6.16 -13.32 11.99
N ASP A 76 -6.85 -12.86 13.02
CA ASP A 76 -6.30 -12.81 14.36
C ASP A 76 -6.71 -14.07 15.14
N LEU A 77 -5.76 -14.97 15.34
CA LEU A 77 -5.97 -16.26 15.99
C LEU A 77 -6.30 -16.10 17.48
N SER A 78 -5.96 -14.96 18.09
CA SER A 78 -6.24 -14.70 19.51
C SER A 78 -7.69 -14.29 19.77
N THR A 79 -8.37 -13.73 18.75
CA THR A 79 -9.74 -13.25 18.86
C THR A 79 -10.73 -13.99 17.94
N GLY A 80 -10.22 -14.72 16.94
CA GLY A 80 -11.01 -15.32 15.88
C GLY A 80 -11.48 -14.31 14.80
N ALA A 81 -11.03 -13.06 14.86
CA ALA A 81 -11.46 -12.02 13.92
C ALA A 81 -10.84 -12.21 12.52
N VAL A 82 -11.62 -11.93 11.49
CA VAL A 82 -11.17 -11.90 10.08
C VAL A 82 -11.49 -10.55 9.48
N ILE A 83 -10.44 -9.78 9.16
CA ILE A 83 -10.57 -8.38 8.75
C ILE A 83 -9.95 -8.20 7.36
N SER A 84 -10.70 -7.56 6.46
CA SER A 84 -10.21 -7.09 5.16
C SER A 84 -10.21 -5.57 5.12
N ASP A 85 -9.51 -4.98 4.13
CA ASP A 85 -9.25 -3.54 3.96
C ASP A 85 -8.16 -3.01 4.90
N SER A 86 -7.10 -2.41 4.33
CA SER A 86 -5.90 -2.03 5.09
C SER A 86 -6.16 -0.98 6.18
N SER A 87 -7.11 -0.06 5.98
CA SER A 87 -7.41 0.97 6.99
C SER A 87 -8.30 0.42 8.10
N LYS A 88 -9.23 -0.47 7.76
CA LYS A 88 -9.98 -1.23 8.78
C LYS A 88 -9.07 -2.14 9.60
N ILE A 89 -8.08 -2.76 8.95
CA ILE A 89 -7.06 -3.55 9.64
C ILE A 89 -6.26 -2.68 10.61
N ALA A 90 -5.79 -1.50 10.19
CA ALA A 90 -5.05 -0.59 11.07
C ALA A 90 -5.91 -0.15 12.28
N ALA A 91 -7.18 0.21 12.06
CA ALA A 91 -8.10 0.56 13.13
C ALA A 91 -8.38 -0.61 14.09
N TYR A 92 -8.54 -1.82 13.55
CA TYR A 92 -8.68 -3.04 14.35
C TYR A 92 -7.44 -3.27 15.22
N LEU A 93 -6.24 -3.18 14.65
CA LEU A 93 -5.00 -3.39 15.39
C LEU A 93 -4.86 -2.36 16.53
N ASP A 94 -5.25 -1.11 16.33
CA ASP A 94 -5.24 -0.08 17.37
C ASP A 94 -6.25 -0.35 18.50
N ALA A 95 -7.41 -0.93 18.18
CA ALA A 95 -8.42 -1.29 19.17
C ALA A 95 -8.05 -2.56 19.95
N THR A 96 -7.52 -3.58 19.27
CA THR A 96 -7.21 -4.89 19.86
C THR A 96 -5.87 -4.92 20.58
N TYR A 97 -4.90 -4.09 20.15
CA TYR A 97 -3.57 -4.01 20.76
C TYR A 97 -3.28 -2.57 21.24
N PRO A 98 -4.01 -2.08 22.28
CA PRO A 98 -3.94 -0.69 22.72
C PRO A 98 -2.64 -0.33 23.44
N ASP A 99 -1.90 -1.32 23.96
CA ASP A 99 -0.60 -1.14 24.64
C ASP A 99 0.57 -0.97 23.65
N ARG A 100 0.29 -0.96 22.34
CA ARG A 100 1.26 -0.77 21.26
C ARG A 100 1.14 0.64 20.68
N PRO A 101 2.17 1.17 19.98
CA PRO A 101 2.09 2.45 19.29
C PRO A 101 0.83 2.56 18.43
N ARG A 102 0.18 3.73 18.44
CA ARG A 102 -1.07 3.97 17.72
C ARG A 102 -0.81 4.45 16.30
N LEU A 103 -1.61 3.94 15.37
CA LEU A 103 -1.60 4.34 13.96
C LEU A 103 -2.68 5.38 13.66
N MET A 104 -3.82 5.30 14.33
CA MET A 104 -4.96 6.19 14.20
C MET A 104 -5.33 6.69 15.59
N PRO A 105 -4.83 7.87 16.00
CA PRO A 105 -5.20 8.48 17.26
C PRO A 105 -6.73 8.59 17.44
N PRO A 106 -7.26 8.54 18.68
CA PRO A 106 -8.70 8.61 18.92
C PRO A 106 -9.36 9.80 18.22
N GLY A 107 -10.51 9.57 17.57
CA GLY A 107 -11.24 10.59 16.83
C GLY A 107 -10.72 10.90 15.42
N THR A 108 -9.62 10.27 14.98
CA THR A 108 -9.01 10.58 13.66
C THR A 108 -9.35 9.59 12.55
N THR A 109 -10.13 8.53 12.80
CA THR A 109 -10.46 7.51 11.78
C THR A 109 -11.13 8.13 10.55
N GLY A 110 -12.07 9.07 10.74
CA GLY A 110 -12.69 9.80 9.64
C GLY A 110 -11.72 10.68 8.86
N LEU A 111 -10.78 11.33 9.57
CA LEU A 111 -9.73 12.15 8.95
C LEU A 111 -8.74 11.31 8.14
N HIS A 112 -8.33 10.15 8.65
CA HIS A 112 -7.48 9.22 7.91
C HIS A 112 -8.18 8.73 6.64
N ARG A 113 -9.49 8.44 6.72
CA ARG A 113 -10.24 8.02 5.53
C ARG A 113 -10.33 9.13 4.48
N ALA A 114 -10.59 10.37 4.89
CA ALA A 114 -10.57 11.51 3.99
C ALA A 114 -9.17 11.76 3.40
N PHE A 115 -8.13 11.60 4.21
CA PHE A 115 -6.73 11.68 3.77
C PHE A 115 -6.41 10.62 2.73
N GLU A 116 -6.81 9.36 2.92
CA GLU A 116 -6.56 8.28 1.94
C GLU A 116 -7.16 8.60 0.57
N GLU A 117 -8.37 9.16 0.54
CA GLU A 117 -9.01 9.60 -0.69
C GLU A 117 -8.22 10.75 -1.34
N ALA A 118 -7.85 11.77 -0.55
CA ALA A 118 -7.09 12.91 -1.02
C ALA A 118 -5.69 12.53 -1.54
N ALA A 119 -4.94 11.74 -0.77
CA ALA A 119 -3.61 11.27 -1.12
C ALA A 119 -3.63 10.35 -2.34
N ARG A 120 -4.64 9.50 -2.48
CA ARG A 120 -4.81 8.65 -3.67
C ARG A 120 -5.01 9.48 -4.94
N MET A 121 -5.77 10.58 -4.86
CA MET A 121 -5.93 11.49 -6.01
C MET A 121 -4.60 12.15 -6.41
N GLN A 122 -3.78 12.55 -5.44
CA GLN A 122 -2.46 13.14 -5.74
C GLN A 122 -1.49 12.11 -6.33
N LEU A 123 -1.57 10.85 -5.88
CA LEU A 123 -0.70 9.78 -6.35
C LEU A 123 -1.22 9.06 -7.60
N ASP A 124 -2.42 9.36 -8.08
CA ASP A 124 -3.05 8.70 -9.23
C ASP A 124 -2.19 8.60 -10.50
N PRO A 125 -1.33 9.60 -10.84
CA PRO A 125 -0.43 9.48 -12.00
C PRO A 125 0.45 8.23 -11.98
N ILE A 126 0.76 7.66 -10.81
CA ILE A 126 1.53 6.40 -10.73
C ILE A 126 0.79 5.21 -11.38
N SER A 127 -0.53 5.29 -11.55
CA SER A 127 -1.33 4.24 -12.19
C SER A 127 -0.92 3.97 -13.65
N ARG A 128 -0.24 4.94 -14.29
CA ARG A 128 0.30 4.82 -15.66
C ARG A 128 1.61 4.02 -15.71
N TYR A 129 2.33 3.89 -14.59
CA TYR A 129 3.67 3.30 -14.51
C TYR A 129 3.72 2.05 -13.62
N GLY A 130 3.18 2.18 -12.41
CA GLY A 130 3.28 1.18 -11.36
C GLY A 130 2.65 -0.16 -11.74
N PRO A 131 1.40 -0.23 -12.24
CA PRO A 131 0.79 -1.49 -12.63
C PRO A 131 1.50 -2.23 -13.78
N PRO A 132 1.86 -1.58 -14.91
CA PRO A 132 2.68 -2.21 -15.95
C PRO A 132 4.03 -2.72 -15.42
N ALA A 133 4.69 -1.96 -14.54
CA ALA A 133 5.96 -2.37 -13.93
C ALA A 133 5.79 -3.54 -12.95
N SER A 134 4.73 -3.50 -12.13
CA SER A 134 4.40 -4.56 -11.17
C SER A 134 4.13 -5.89 -11.87
N HIS A 135 3.43 -5.88 -13.00
CA HIS A 135 3.13 -7.09 -13.78
C HIS A 135 4.40 -7.88 -14.14
N LYS A 136 5.53 -7.21 -14.41
CA LYS A 136 6.81 -7.86 -14.76
C LYS A 136 7.40 -8.68 -13.61
N ASN A 137 6.97 -8.40 -12.38
CA ASN A 137 7.45 -9.05 -11.16
C ASN A 137 6.47 -10.12 -10.64
N LEU A 138 5.40 -10.44 -11.37
CA LEU A 138 4.41 -11.43 -10.92
C LEU A 138 4.79 -12.85 -11.34
N ASN A 139 4.42 -13.81 -10.50
CA ASN A 139 4.44 -15.22 -10.88
C ASN A 139 3.46 -15.46 -12.05
N PRO A 140 3.67 -16.50 -12.89
CA PRO A 140 2.91 -16.67 -14.13
C PRO A 140 1.38 -16.64 -13.98
N LEU A 141 0.84 -17.28 -12.93
CA LEU A 141 -0.61 -17.30 -12.66
C LEU A 141 -1.15 -15.91 -12.30
N SER A 142 -0.42 -15.18 -11.45
CA SER A 142 -0.75 -13.81 -11.10
C SER A 142 -0.57 -12.84 -12.26
N ALA A 143 0.44 -13.04 -13.10
CA ALA A 143 0.70 -12.19 -14.27
C ALA A 143 -0.44 -12.26 -15.29
N GLU A 144 -0.90 -13.46 -15.65
CA GLU A 144 -2.07 -13.65 -16.53
C GLU A 144 -3.30 -12.97 -15.95
N TYR A 145 -3.65 -13.31 -14.71
CA TYR A 145 -4.84 -12.77 -14.05
C TYR A 145 -4.78 -11.24 -13.98
N PHE A 146 -3.64 -10.70 -13.58
CA PHE A 146 -3.43 -9.26 -13.43
C PHE A 146 -3.60 -8.57 -14.78
N ARG A 147 -2.91 -9.01 -15.83
CA ARG A 147 -3.06 -8.44 -17.17
C ARG A 147 -4.52 -8.45 -17.62
N ARG A 148 -5.15 -9.63 -17.65
CA ARG A 148 -6.54 -9.78 -18.12
C ARG A 148 -7.51 -8.87 -17.37
N THR A 149 -7.39 -8.79 -16.05
CA THR A 149 -8.32 -7.97 -15.23
C THR A 149 -8.06 -6.47 -15.35
N ARG A 150 -6.80 -6.04 -15.44
CA ARG A 150 -6.44 -4.62 -15.52
C ARG A 150 -6.72 -4.05 -16.90
N GLU A 151 -6.39 -4.78 -17.96
CA GLU A 151 -6.69 -4.36 -19.33
C GLU A 151 -8.21 -4.28 -19.56
N ALA A 152 -8.99 -5.22 -19.02
CA ALA A 152 -10.46 -5.13 -19.04
C ALA A 152 -11.00 -3.92 -18.25
N THR A 153 -10.35 -3.53 -17.15
CA THR A 153 -10.75 -2.36 -16.34
C THR A 153 -10.43 -1.04 -17.04
N TRP A 154 -9.30 -0.95 -17.73
CA TRP A 154 -8.84 0.28 -18.36
C TRP A 154 -9.17 0.39 -19.86
N GLY A 155 -9.60 -0.69 -20.49
CA GLY A 155 -9.86 -0.73 -21.94
C GLY A 155 -8.61 -0.52 -22.79
N LYS A 156 -7.42 -0.75 -22.23
CA LYS A 156 -6.10 -0.57 -22.87
C LYS A 156 -5.17 -1.69 -22.43
N THR A 157 -4.23 -2.07 -23.29
CA THR A 157 -3.12 -2.97 -22.91
C THR A 157 -2.21 -2.31 -21.89
N LEU A 158 -1.48 -3.09 -21.08
CA LEU A 158 -0.51 -2.54 -20.12
C LEU A 158 0.56 -1.66 -20.80
N GLU A 159 0.93 -2.00 -22.03
CA GLU A 159 1.90 -1.28 -22.86
C GLU A 159 1.37 0.07 -23.36
N GLU A 160 0.06 0.20 -23.60
CA GLU A 160 -0.61 1.46 -23.98
C GLU A 160 -0.88 2.38 -22.78
N LEU A 161 -0.81 1.85 -21.55
CA LEU A 161 -0.92 2.66 -20.34
C LEU A 161 0.38 3.44 -20.06
N THR A 162 1.52 2.86 -20.42
CA THR A 162 2.82 3.46 -20.12
C THR A 162 3.04 4.65 -21.08
N PRO A 163 3.17 5.88 -20.56
CA PRO A 163 3.43 7.07 -21.37
C PRO A 163 4.75 6.95 -22.14
N LYS A 164 4.85 7.65 -23.28
CA LYS A 164 6.06 7.63 -24.14
C LYS A 164 6.37 9.01 -24.67
N GLY A 165 7.65 9.27 -24.93
CA GLY A 165 8.10 10.54 -25.52
C GLY A 165 7.74 11.74 -24.64
N GLU A 166 7.17 12.79 -25.23
CA GLU A 166 6.79 14.01 -24.50
C GLU A 166 5.70 13.76 -23.43
N GLU A 167 4.80 12.79 -23.64
CA GLU A 167 3.76 12.44 -22.64
C GLU A 167 4.39 11.89 -21.35
N ASP A 168 5.50 11.15 -21.44
CA ASP A 168 6.22 10.61 -20.28
C ASP A 168 6.68 11.73 -19.35
N ALA A 169 7.32 12.77 -19.89
CA ALA A 169 7.76 13.90 -19.10
C ALA A 169 6.58 14.62 -18.42
N VAL A 170 5.45 14.76 -19.11
CA VAL A 170 4.24 15.42 -18.56
C VAL A 170 3.62 14.59 -17.43
N GLU A 171 3.40 13.30 -17.65
CA GLU A 171 2.78 12.42 -16.65
C GLU A 171 3.72 12.18 -15.45
N TRP A 172 5.02 12.10 -15.67
CA TRP A 172 6.01 12.00 -14.60
C TRP A 172 6.05 13.28 -13.76
N LYS A 173 5.97 14.46 -14.39
CA LYS A 173 5.89 15.73 -13.68
C LYS A 173 4.64 15.83 -12.80
N LYS A 174 3.49 15.34 -13.27
CA LYS A 174 2.26 15.27 -12.46
C LYS A 174 2.45 14.41 -11.20
N LEU A 175 3.19 13.31 -11.31
CA LEU A 175 3.50 12.48 -10.16
C LEU A 175 4.39 13.24 -9.16
N GLU A 176 5.44 13.91 -9.64
CA GLU A 176 6.29 14.75 -8.80
C GLU A 176 5.47 15.84 -8.10
N ASP A 177 4.59 16.54 -8.81
CA ASP A 177 3.70 17.57 -8.24
C ASP A 177 2.74 17.00 -7.19
N GLY A 178 2.19 15.81 -7.42
CA GLY A 178 1.34 15.11 -6.46
C GLY A 178 2.09 14.79 -5.16
N PHE A 179 3.33 14.32 -5.26
CA PHE A 179 4.21 14.19 -4.10
C PHE A 179 4.46 15.56 -3.45
N GLY A 180 4.75 16.60 -4.24
CA GLY A 180 4.93 17.96 -3.73
C GLY A 180 3.75 18.46 -2.92
N LYS A 181 2.53 18.11 -3.32
CA LYS A 181 1.31 18.43 -2.57
C LYS A 181 1.22 17.69 -1.23
N LEU A 182 1.62 16.42 -1.18
CA LEU A 182 1.72 15.67 0.08
C LEU A 182 2.75 16.29 1.03
N ASP A 183 3.89 16.74 0.50
CA ASP A 183 4.94 17.40 1.28
C ASP A 183 4.48 18.78 1.79
N GLU A 184 3.72 19.54 0.98
CA GLU A 184 3.06 20.77 1.42
C GLU A 184 2.13 20.52 2.62
N TRP A 185 1.36 19.43 2.60
CA TRP A 185 0.48 19.07 3.72
C TRP A 185 1.25 18.73 4.99
N ILE A 186 2.41 18.05 4.89
CA ILE A 186 3.29 17.81 6.05
C ILE A 186 3.83 19.14 6.57
N ARG A 187 4.31 20.01 5.68
CA ARG A 187 4.88 21.32 6.02
C ARG A 187 3.86 22.31 6.59
N ALA A 188 2.56 22.07 6.43
CA ALA A 188 1.52 22.82 7.13
C ALA A 188 1.62 22.71 8.67
N ASN A 189 2.30 21.68 9.19
CA ASN A 189 2.65 21.55 10.61
C ASN A 189 3.96 22.27 11.00
N GLY A 190 4.68 22.86 10.03
CA GLY A 190 5.99 23.49 10.17
C GLY A 190 7.04 22.87 9.24
N GLU A 191 8.02 23.65 8.80
CA GLU A 191 9.04 23.23 7.82
C GLU A 191 9.83 21.98 8.23
N GLU A 192 10.08 21.83 9.53
CA GLU A 192 10.83 20.70 10.11
C GLU A 192 9.96 19.47 10.44
N SER A 193 8.63 19.53 10.20
CA SER A 193 7.74 18.41 10.50
C SER A 193 8.09 17.20 9.65
N SER A 194 8.14 16.02 10.28
CA SER A 194 8.51 14.77 9.61
C SER A 194 7.29 14.02 9.06
N TYR A 195 6.14 14.17 9.70
CA TYR A 195 4.94 13.37 9.47
C TYR A 195 3.67 14.23 9.35
N PHE A 196 2.58 13.64 8.87
CA PHE A 196 1.30 14.33 8.72
C PHE A 196 0.68 14.80 10.04
N MET A 197 1.10 14.21 11.16
CA MET A 197 0.75 14.67 12.52
C MET A 197 1.96 15.27 13.27
N GLY A 198 2.85 15.95 12.54
CA GLY A 198 4.05 16.57 13.10
C GLY A 198 5.16 15.56 13.34
N ASP A 199 5.39 15.20 14.61
CA ASP A 199 6.44 14.24 15.01
C ASP A 199 5.92 12.82 15.23
N ALA A 200 4.59 12.61 15.17
CA ALA A 200 3.98 11.31 15.35
C ALA A 200 3.78 10.59 14.01
N LEU A 201 4.41 9.43 13.86
CA LEU A 201 4.12 8.50 12.75
C LEU A 201 2.71 7.94 12.89
N THR A 202 1.93 8.01 11.82
CA THR A 202 0.55 7.53 11.76
C THR A 202 0.29 6.67 10.54
N TYR A 203 -0.95 6.17 10.42
CA TYR A 203 -1.38 5.44 9.24
C TYR A 203 -1.31 6.29 7.96
N ALA A 204 -1.45 7.62 8.06
CA ALA A 204 -1.29 8.52 6.91
C ALA A 204 0.14 8.45 6.33
N ASP A 205 1.14 8.42 7.19
CA ASP A 205 2.55 8.29 6.80
C ASP A 205 2.85 6.90 6.25
N ILE A 206 2.31 5.84 6.88
CA ILE A 206 2.41 4.46 6.38
C ILE A 206 1.77 4.34 4.99
N PHE A 207 0.64 5.00 4.76
CA PHE A 207 -0.01 4.99 3.46
C PHE A 207 0.94 5.52 2.37
N VAL A 208 1.55 6.67 2.60
CA VAL A 208 2.48 7.28 1.63
C VAL A 208 3.76 6.45 1.51
N ALA A 209 4.34 6.02 2.63
CA ALA A 209 5.53 5.18 2.63
C ALA A 209 5.34 3.88 1.85
N ALA A 210 4.17 3.23 1.98
CA ALA A 210 3.86 2.03 1.22
C ALA A 210 3.80 2.25 -0.30
N TYR A 211 3.37 3.43 -0.76
CA TYR A 211 3.46 3.80 -2.18
C TYR A 211 4.90 4.08 -2.60
N VAL A 212 5.67 4.83 -1.82
CA VAL A 212 7.07 5.14 -2.14
C VAL A 212 7.90 3.85 -2.20
N HIS A 213 7.73 2.96 -1.22
CA HIS A 213 8.42 1.67 -1.16
C HIS A 213 8.02 0.78 -2.35
N TRP A 214 6.73 0.71 -2.69
CA TRP A 214 6.28 0.00 -3.89
C TRP A 214 6.94 0.53 -5.16
N ILE A 215 6.97 1.86 -5.34
CA ILE A 215 7.60 2.49 -6.52
C ILE A 215 9.10 2.14 -6.57
N GLN A 216 9.79 2.21 -5.43
CA GLN A 216 11.20 1.81 -5.34
C GLN A 216 11.43 0.36 -5.77
N LEU A 217 10.52 -0.55 -5.42
CA LEU A 217 10.61 -1.96 -5.79
C LEU A 217 10.31 -2.22 -7.27
N VAL A 218 9.30 -1.57 -7.84
CA VAL A 218 8.84 -1.90 -9.20
C VAL A 218 9.41 -1.01 -10.29
N LEU A 219 9.91 0.18 -9.94
CA LEU A 219 10.56 1.15 -10.84
C LEU A 219 11.92 1.58 -10.26
N PRO A 220 12.85 0.64 -10.00
CA PRO A 220 14.15 0.96 -9.39
C PRO A 220 14.96 1.97 -10.22
N GLU A 221 14.79 1.98 -11.55
CA GLU A 221 15.44 2.92 -12.46
C GLU A 221 15.00 4.37 -12.26
N LYS A 222 13.83 4.61 -11.66
CA LYS A 222 13.30 5.94 -11.36
C LYS A 222 13.65 6.41 -9.95
N TRP A 223 14.22 5.54 -9.12
CA TRP A 223 14.45 5.84 -7.71
C TRP A 223 15.46 6.98 -7.49
N ASP A 224 16.45 7.11 -8.35
CA ASP A 224 17.47 8.17 -8.24
C ASP A 224 16.89 9.58 -8.39
N GLU A 225 15.79 9.72 -9.14
CA GLU A 225 15.04 10.97 -9.25
C GLU A 225 14.15 11.19 -8.01
N ILE A 226 13.38 10.17 -7.63
CA ILE A 226 12.40 10.26 -6.53
C ILE A 226 13.08 10.56 -5.19
N LYS A 227 14.23 9.95 -4.93
CA LYS A 227 14.93 10.05 -3.64
C LYS A 227 15.42 11.47 -3.33
N VAL A 228 15.53 12.35 -4.34
CA VAL A 228 15.94 13.75 -4.17
C VAL A 228 14.78 14.74 -4.21
N TRP A 229 13.58 14.31 -4.63
CA TRP A 229 12.39 15.15 -4.64
C TRP A 229 12.10 15.78 -3.27
N HIS A 230 11.72 17.05 -3.30
CA HIS A 230 11.32 17.83 -2.11
C HIS A 230 12.34 17.73 -0.97
N GLN A 231 13.62 17.99 -1.30
CA GLN A 231 14.73 17.93 -0.34
C GLN A 231 14.91 16.54 0.30
N GLY A 232 14.62 15.50 -0.49
CA GLY A 232 14.73 14.10 -0.09
C GLY A 232 13.67 13.62 0.90
N ARG A 233 12.50 14.29 0.96
CA ARG A 233 11.39 13.96 1.87
C ARG A 233 11.06 12.46 1.88
N TRP A 234 10.90 11.88 0.70
CA TRP A 234 10.42 10.49 0.56
C TRP A 234 11.48 9.46 0.92
N ALA A 235 12.75 9.74 0.61
CA ALA A 235 13.86 8.90 1.04
C ALA A 235 14.04 8.94 2.57
N LYS A 236 13.87 10.12 3.19
CA LYS A 236 13.87 10.26 4.66
C LYS A 236 12.71 9.50 5.30
N LEU A 237 11.52 9.57 4.71
CA LEU A 237 10.34 8.81 5.16
C LEU A 237 10.62 7.31 5.16
N LEU A 238 11.09 6.74 4.03
CA LEU A 238 11.42 5.31 3.97
C LEU A 238 12.52 4.94 4.96
N LYS A 239 13.57 5.75 5.07
CA LYS A 239 14.63 5.52 6.05
C LYS A 239 14.10 5.47 7.48
N GLY A 240 13.16 6.35 7.84
CA GLY A 240 12.51 6.37 9.15
C GLY A 240 11.64 5.14 9.44
N LEU A 241 11.20 4.41 8.40
CA LEU A 241 10.41 3.19 8.54
C LEU A 241 11.23 1.91 8.34
N GLY A 242 12.55 1.99 8.13
CA GLY A 242 13.40 0.83 7.81
C GLY A 242 13.34 -0.30 8.83
N ASP A 243 13.20 0.03 10.12
CA ASP A 243 13.05 -0.96 11.20
C ASP A 243 11.72 -1.74 11.11
N TYR A 244 10.77 -1.24 10.34
CA TYR A 244 9.43 -1.80 10.16
C TYR A 244 9.24 -2.49 8.81
N GLU A 245 10.33 -2.85 8.11
CA GLU A 245 10.29 -3.50 6.78
C GLU A 245 10.45 -5.02 6.83
N THR A 246 10.42 -5.62 8.02
CA THR A 246 10.60 -7.06 8.19
C THR A 246 9.54 -7.87 7.42
N VAL A 247 9.99 -8.89 6.67
CA VAL A 247 9.15 -9.86 5.96
C VAL A 247 9.27 -11.23 6.64
N VAL A 248 8.16 -11.71 7.22
CA VAL A 248 8.06 -13.00 7.93
C VAL A 248 6.97 -13.89 7.37
#